data_AF-A0A2Z3GYI1-F1
#
_entry.id   AF-A0A2Z3GYI1-F1
#
_cell.length_a   1.000
_cell.length_b   1.000
_cell.length_c   1.000
_cell.angle_alpha   90.00
_cell.angle_beta   90.00
_cell.angle_gamma   90.00
#
_symmetry.space_group_name_H-M   'P 1'
#
loop_
_entity.id
_entity.type
_entity.pdbx_description
1 polymer ?
#
loop_
_entity_poly.entity_id
_entity_poly.type
_entity_poly.pdbx_seq_one_letter_code
_entity_poly.pdbx_strand_id
1 'polypeptide(L)'
;MRFAYWSRELAGWALIGVGLWQFWNTYGLISNRRIFEAGPSAFIAFIIFRSGLHLLKVAVAAQAARSLPEGAQPATRKASRMAVKSVAPTPTKSVVPGPRSRAASANGAAN
;
A
#
# COMPACT_ATOMS: atom_id res chain seq x y z
N MET A 1 -13.13 29.70 6.11
CA MET A 1 -11.81 29.88 6.77
C MET A 1 -10.70 29.43 5.82
N ARG A 2 -10.08 30.37 5.10
CA ARG A 2 -9.07 30.10 4.05
C ARG A 2 -7.68 29.69 4.60
N PHE A 3 -7.42 29.95 5.88
CA PHE A 3 -6.11 29.81 6.52
C PHE A 3 -5.62 28.35 6.68
N ALA A 4 -6.51 27.40 6.94
CA ALA A 4 -6.12 25.99 7.15
C ALA A 4 -5.64 25.28 5.88
N TYR A 5 -5.97 25.82 4.69
CA TYR A 5 -5.54 25.26 3.41
C TYR A 5 -4.15 25.73 3.05
N TRP A 6 -3.93 27.03 3.20
CA TRP A 6 -2.63 27.64 2.95
C TRP A 6 -1.57 27.14 3.95
N SER A 7 -1.97 26.83 5.19
CA SER A 7 -1.04 26.31 6.20
C SER A 7 -0.42 24.97 5.84
N ARG A 8 -1.14 24.06 5.14
CA ARG A 8 -0.57 22.76 4.72
C ARG A 8 0.46 22.90 3.61
N GLU A 9 0.17 23.78 2.65
CA GLU A 9 1.08 24.05 1.54
C GLU A 9 2.32 24.80 2.04
N LEU A 10 2.12 25.84 2.86
CA LEU A 10 3.21 26.58 3.49
C LEU A 10 4.05 25.71 4.43
N ALA A 11 3.43 24.82 5.21
CA ALA A 11 4.15 23.88 6.05
C ALA A 11 4.98 22.89 5.23
N GLY A 12 4.45 22.40 4.11
CA GLY A 12 5.19 21.54 3.18
C GLY A 12 6.41 22.24 2.61
N TRP A 13 6.23 23.47 2.11
CA TRP A 13 7.33 24.30 1.61
C TRP A 13 8.36 24.64 2.68
N ALA A 14 7.91 25.01 3.89
CA ALA A 14 8.79 25.30 5.02
C ALA A 14 9.64 24.07 5.40
N LEU A 15 9.02 22.89 5.51
CA LEU A 15 9.76 21.65 5.82
C LEU A 15 10.76 21.27 4.73
N ILE A 16 10.41 21.48 3.46
CA ILE A 16 11.34 21.28 2.34
C ILE A 16 12.54 22.22 2.48
N GLY A 17 12.30 23.50 2.77
CA GLY A 17 13.35 24.49 3.02
C GLY A 17 14.26 24.11 4.20
N VAL A 18 13.69 23.66 5.32
CA VAL A 18 14.45 23.17 6.48
C VAL A 18 15.27 21.92 6.13
N GLY A 19 14.71 20.97 5.39
CA GLY A 19 15.43 19.80 4.92
C GLY A 19 16.61 20.16 4.00
N LEU A 20 16.40 21.12 3.09
CA LEU A 20 17.45 21.61 2.18
C LEU A 20 18.57 22.32 2.95
N TRP A 21 18.22 23.12 3.94
CA TRP A 21 19.19 23.75 4.84
C TRP A 21 20.00 22.72 5.63
N GLN A 22 19.38 21.64 6.11
CA GLN A 22 20.11 20.56 6.78
C GLN A 22 21.04 19.80 5.83
N PHE A 23 20.64 19.62 4.56
CA PHE A 23 21.53 19.08 3.54
C PHE A 23 22.73 19.99 3.26
N TRP A 24 22.53 21.32 3.27
CA TRP A 24 23.63 22.28 3.15
C TRP A 24 24.65 22.16 4.29
N ASN A 25 24.18 22.02 5.53
CA ASN A 25 25.06 21.76 6.68
C ASN A 25 25.82 20.44 6.52
N THR A 26 25.14 19.40 6.03
CA THR A 26 25.75 18.09 5.76
C THR A 26 26.82 18.19 4.68
N TYR A 27 26.59 18.99 3.62
CA TYR A 27 27.60 19.29 2.61
C TYR A 27 28.85 19.94 3.23
N GLY A 28 28.67 20.87 4.18
CA GLY A 28 29.77 21.45 4.95
C GLY A 28 30.59 20.41 5.75
N LEU A 29 29.94 19.42 6.36
CA LEU A 29 30.63 18.33 7.06
C LEU A 29 31.45 17.46 6.09
N ILE A 30 30.90 17.15 4.92
CA ILE A 30 31.57 16.37 3.88
C ILE A 30 32.80 17.12 3.35
N SER A 31 32.67 18.41 3.07
CA SER A 31 33.78 19.27 2.62
C SER A 31 34.93 19.33 3.64
N ASN A 32 34.64 19.19 4.93
CA ASN A 32 35.62 19.11 6.01
C ASN A 32 36.14 17.67 6.26
N ARG A 33 35.89 16.72 5.34
CA ARG A 33 36.25 15.29 5.47
C ARG A 33 35.65 14.58 6.70
N ARG A 34 34.62 15.12 7.34
CA ARG A 34 33.92 14.52 8.50
C ARG A 34 32.83 13.55 8.04
N ILE A 35 33.23 12.50 7.32
CA ILE A 35 32.32 11.58 6.64
C ILE A 35 31.46 10.79 7.64
N PHE A 36 32.04 10.39 8.78
CA PHE A 36 31.33 9.61 9.80
C PHE A 36 30.19 10.37 10.46
N GLU A 37 30.31 11.68 10.63
CA GLU A 37 29.24 12.53 11.18
C GLU A 37 28.24 12.97 10.11
N ALA A 38 28.70 13.10 8.87
CA ALA A 38 27.84 13.43 7.74
C ALA A 38 26.78 12.36 7.48
N GLY A 39 27.08 11.07 7.73
CA GLY A 39 26.13 9.97 7.53
C GLY A 39 24.82 10.15 8.33
N PRO A 40 24.88 10.20 9.68
CA PRO A 40 23.70 10.47 10.50
C PRO A 40 23.02 11.80 10.18
N SER A 41 23.80 12.87 9.93
CA SER A 41 23.23 14.18 9.55
C SER A 41 22.44 14.12 8.24
N ALA A 42 22.96 13.43 7.23
CA ALA A 42 22.29 13.21 5.95
C ALA A 42 20.99 12.43 6.12
N PHE A 43 20.98 11.42 7.00
CA PHE A 43 19.79 10.63 7.27
C PHE A 43 18.69 11.45 7.93
N ILE A 44 19.04 12.31 8.90
CA ILE A 44 18.10 13.25 9.53
C ILE A 44 17.56 14.23 8.48
N ALA A 45 18.43 14.80 7.65
CA ALA A 45 18.03 15.70 6.55
C ALA A 45 17.06 15.00 5.59
N PHE A 46 17.32 13.73 5.25
CA PHE A 46 16.46 12.92 4.40
C PHE A 46 15.07 12.72 5.00
N ILE A 47 14.95 12.37 6.28
CA ILE A 47 13.65 12.19 6.94
C ILE A 47 12.84 13.49 6.90
N ILE A 48 13.46 14.62 7.24
CA ILE A 48 12.80 15.93 7.23
C ILE A 48 12.33 16.28 5.82
N PHE A 49 13.23 16.21 4.84
CA PHE A 49 12.92 16.52 3.45
C PHE A 49 11.82 15.62 2.87
N ARG A 50 11.89 14.32 3.18
CA ARG A 50 10.88 13.32 2.79
C ARG A 50 9.53 13.67 3.39
N SER A 51 9.47 14.01 4.67
CA SER A 51 8.23 14.39 5.35
C SER A 51 7.59 15.65 4.75
N GLY A 52 8.40 16.64 4.35
CA GLY A 52 7.94 17.85 3.65
C GLY A 52 7.28 17.54 2.31
N LEU A 53 7.94 16.71 1.49
CA LEU A 53 7.38 16.24 0.21
C LEU A 53 6.09 15.43 0.39
N HIS A 54 5.96 14.67 1.49
CA HIS A 54 4.73 13.96 1.80
C HIS A 54 3.57 14.89 2.14
N LEU A 55 3.81 16.00 2.83
CA LEU A 55 2.76 16.99 3.07
C LEU A 55 2.38 17.72 1.78
N LEU A 56 3.38 18.12 0.98
CA LEU A 56 3.16 18.87 -0.25
C LEU A 56 2.34 18.07 -1.27
N LYS A 57 2.65 16.80 -1.50
CA LYS A 57 1.89 15.96 -2.46
C LYS A 57 0.41 15.84 -2.07
N VAL A 58 0.09 15.72 -0.77
CA VAL A 58 -1.31 15.58 -0.33
C VAL A 58 -2.01 16.94 -0.38
N ALA A 59 -1.31 18.04 -0.10
CA ALA A 59 -1.85 19.39 -0.27
C ALA A 59 -2.19 19.65 -1.74
N VAL A 60 -1.28 19.34 -2.67
CA VAL A 60 -1.49 19.49 -4.11
C VAL A 60 -2.62 18.59 -4.62
N ALA A 61 -2.70 17.33 -4.16
CA ALA A 61 -3.79 16.44 -4.54
C ALA A 61 -5.16 16.96 -4.06
N ALA A 62 -5.23 17.49 -2.83
CA ALA A 62 -6.46 18.08 -2.30
C ALA A 62 -6.85 19.36 -3.06
N GLN A 63 -5.88 20.17 -3.47
CA GLN A 63 -6.10 21.34 -4.31
C GLN A 63 -6.61 20.94 -5.69
N ALA A 64 -5.94 19.99 -6.36
CA ALA A 64 -6.32 19.50 -7.67
C ALA A 64 -7.72 18.87 -7.68
N ALA A 65 -8.07 18.09 -6.65
CA ALA A 65 -9.39 17.47 -6.52
C ALA A 65 -10.54 18.50 -6.42
N ARG A 66 -10.25 19.73 -6.01
CA ARG A 66 -11.23 20.82 -5.90
C ARG A 66 -11.28 21.71 -7.13
N SER A 67 -10.18 21.80 -7.86
CA SER A 67 -10.12 22.51 -9.14
C SER A 67 -10.78 21.72 -10.27
N LEU A 68 -11.16 20.46 -10.05
CA LEU A 68 -11.93 19.68 -11.02
C LEU A 68 -13.37 20.21 -11.11
N PRO A 69 -13.91 20.43 -12.32
CA PRO A 69 -15.32 20.76 -12.51
C PRO A 69 -16.21 19.63 -11.98
N GLU A 70 -17.40 19.95 -11.45
CA GLU A 70 -18.29 19.03 -10.70
C GLU A 70 -18.65 17.72 -11.43
N GLY A 71 -18.47 17.65 -12.76
CA GLY A 71 -18.68 16.42 -13.55
C GLY A 71 -17.46 15.51 -13.73
N ALA A 72 -16.25 15.95 -13.36
CA ALA A 72 -15.00 15.22 -13.55
C ALA A 72 -14.58 14.41 -12.31
N GLN A 73 -15.55 13.86 -11.58
CA GLN A 73 -15.29 13.00 -10.44
C GLN A 73 -14.76 11.65 -10.96
N PRO A 74 -13.50 11.26 -10.66
CA PRO A 74 -13.01 9.96 -11.09
C PRO A 74 -13.82 8.87 -10.37
N ALA A 75 -14.36 7.92 -11.14
CA ALA A 75 -15.22 6.81 -10.70
C ALA A 75 -14.51 5.78 -9.79
N THR A 76 -13.44 6.16 -9.09
CA THR A 76 -12.61 5.28 -8.26
C THR A 76 -13.07 5.15 -6.82
N ARG A 77 -14.24 5.71 -6.43
CA ARG A 77 -14.91 5.31 -5.17
C ARG A 77 -15.67 4.00 -5.32
N LYS A 78 -14.96 2.95 -5.71
CA LYS A 78 -15.19 1.64 -5.14
C LYS A 78 -13.89 1.27 -4.46
N ALA A 79 -13.75 1.72 -3.20
CA ALA A 79 -12.91 0.98 -2.27
C ALA A 79 -13.35 -0.47 -2.42
N SER A 80 -12.48 -1.29 -3.01
CA SER A 80 -12.67 -2.73 -3.02
C SER A 80 -12.61 -3.16 -1.55
N ARG A 81 -13.75 -3.09 -0.86
CA ARG A 81 -14.14 -4.21 -0.02
C ARG A 81 -14.16 -5.38 -0.98
N MET A 82 -13.00 -6.02 -1.16
CA MET A 82 -12.98 -7.39 -1.64
C MET A 82 -13.92 -8.12 -0.69
N ALA A 83 -15.12 -8.43 -1.19
CA ALA A 83 -15.96 -9.41 -0.53
C ALA A 83 -15.07 -10.65 -0.44
N VAL A 84 -14.59 -10.94 0.77
CA VAL A 84 -13.93 -12.21 1.06
C VAL A 84 -14.96 -13.24 0.65
N LYS A 85 -14.77 -13.82 -0.53
CA LYS A 85 -15.60 -14.89 -1.03
C LYS A 85 -15.38 -16.01 -0.01
N SER A 86 -16.32 -16.19 0.91
CA SER A 86 -16.27 -17.26 1.89
C SER A 86 -16.18 -18.55 1.08
N VAL A 87 -14.98 -19.14 1.06
CA VAL A 87 -14.76 -20.43 0.45
C VAL A 87 -15.54 -21.41 1.31
N ALA A 88 -16.78 -21.69 0.91
CA ALA A 88 -17.53 -22.79 1.47
C ALA A 88 -16.73 -24.07 1.20
N PRO A 89 -16.65 -25.01 2.17
CA PRO A 89 -15.97 -26.27 1.96
C PRO A 89 -16.62 -27.00 0.77
N THR A 90 -15.82 -27.37 -0.21
CA THR A 90 -16.24 -28.09 -1.40
C THR A 90 -16.97 -29.37 -0.97
N PRO A 91 -18.21 -29.63 -1.46
CA PRO A 91 -18.92 -30.84 -1.10
C PRO A 91 -18.13 -32.06 -1.56
N THR A 92 -17.73 -32.91 -0.61
CA THR A 92 -17.07 -34.18 -0.89
C THR A 92 -18.01 -35.06 -1.70
N LYS A 93 -17.69 -35.21 -2.99
CA LYS A 93 -18.35 -36.14 -3.90
C LYS A 93 -18.40 -37.51 -3.24
N SER A 94 -19.59 -38.04 -2.97
CA SER A 94 -19.77 -39.37 -2.41
C SER A 94 -19.11 -40.39 -3.35
N VAL A 95 -18.00 -40.98 -2.90
CA VAL A 95 -17.32 -42.05 -3.63
C VAL A 95 -18.24 -43.26 -3.60
N VAL A 96 -18.73 -43.67 -4.78
CA VAL A 96 -19.52 -44.88 -4.95
C VAL A 96 -18.63 -46.09 -4.65
N PRO A 97 -18.98 -46.95 -3.68
CA PRO A 97 -18.24 -48.18 -3.42
C PRO A 97 -18.26 -49.07 -4.67
N GLY A 98 -17.09 -49.48 -5.14
CA GLY A 98 -16.95 -50.33 -6.33
C GLY A 98 -17.65 -51.69 -6.18
N PRO A 99 -17.94 -52.39 -7.31
CA PRO A 99 -18.71 -53.62 -7.31
C PRO A 99 -18.01 -54.69 -6.47
N ARG A 100 -18.68 -55.19 -5.43
CA ARG A 100 -18.23 -56.39 -4.72
C ARG A 100 -18.41 -57.58 -5.66
N SER A 101 -17.30 -58.21 -6.01
CA SER A 101 -17.25 -59.52 -6.67
C SER A 101 -18.04 -60.54 -5.83
N ARG A 102 -19.15 -61.04 -6.38
CA ARG A 102 -19.88 -62.19 -5.82
C ARG A 102 -19.20 -63.46 -6.31
N ALA A 103 -18.16 -63.88 -5.60
CA ALA A 103 -17.71 -65.25 -5.66
C ALA A 103 -18.67 -66.16 -4.86
N ALA A 104 -18.93 -67.33 -5.45
CA ALA A 104 -19.44 -68.57 -4.86
C ALA A 104 -20.94 -68.68 -4.54
N SER A 105 -21.62 -69.55 -5.31
CA SER A 105 -22.05 -70.89 -4.87
C SER A 105 -23.51 -71.21 -5.19
N ALA A 106 -23.71 -72.21 -6.06
CA ALA A 106 -24.84 -73.16 -6.10
C ALA A 106 -24.57 -74.14 -7.28
N ASN A 107 -23.74 -75.17 -7.08
CA ASN A 107 -24.14 -76.55 -6.78
C ASN A 107 -25.16 -77.17 -7.77
N GLY A 108 -24.65 -78.11 -8.58
CA GLY A 108 -25.16 -79.47 -8.75
C GLY A 108 -26.59 -79.68 -9.28
N ALA A 109 -26.70 -80.09 -10.54
CA ALA A 109 -27.69 -81.05 -11.06
C ALA A 109 -27.17 -81.55 -12.42
N ALA A 110 -26.57 -82.73 -12.51
CA ALA A 110 -27.18 -84.07 -12.60
C ALA A 110 -27.44 -84.51 -14.06
N ASN A 111 -26.83 -85.66 -14.39
CA ASN A 111 -26.97 -86.56 -15.55
C ASN A 111 -26.12 -86.29 -16.79
#